data_AF-A0A7Z9ULY2-F1
#
_entry.id   AF-A0A7Z9ULY2-F1
#
_cell.length_a   1.000
_cell.length_b   1.000
_cell.length_c   1.000
_cell.angle_alpha   90.00
_cell.angle_beta   90.00
_cell.angle_gamma   90.00
#
_symmetry.space_group_name_H-M   'P 1'
#
loop_
_entity.id
_entity.type
_entity.pdbx_description
1 polymer ?
#
loop_
_entity_poly.entity_id
_entity_poly.type
_entity_poly.pdbx_seq_one_letter_code
_entity_poly.pdbx_strand_id
1 'polypeptide(L)'
;MNHWKNLFKPLLILGLIFPLIGQQGEVVPLTKHVGYTLDAEENQYYEVFPDISNFESAQFFEINNNRIETRISFVEYTRIKVSRRAYTQKEFIDLQIRLNQMPEITEEIRESFRKNLTYLRTKEILENIQTGQYVSVKHLNGKWVRGTLLSYQKERLLLQTPFAIKQIPISKMERINYREKIIQRPELKMHFYGLAAVLGFGLMESWNRKTQPAWGQQWHNRFLGAIFGLIAGAEVYDTSMILLSKKTQFGLTPAELDKINR
;
A
#
# COMPACT_ATOMS: atom_id res chain seq x y z
N MET A 1 -7.88 -39.03 -46.82
CA MET A 1 -8.02 -37.94 -45.83
C MET A 1 -7.77 -38.50 -44.41
N ASN A 2 -6.52 -38.80 -44.03
CA ASN A 2 -6.23 -39.28 -42.66
C ASN A 2 -4.77 -39.16 -42.17
N HIS A 3 -3.84 -38.58 -42.92
CA HIS A 3 -2.44 -38.46 -42.46
C HIS A 3 -2.18 -37.33 -41.45
N TRP A 4 -3.07 -36.34 -41.35
CA TRP A 4 -2.88 -35.19 -40.45
C TRP A 4 -3.23 -35.47 -38.98
N LYS A 5 -4.10 -36.45 -38.69
CA LYS A 5 -4.52 -36.75 -37.32
C LYS A 5 -3.47 -37.54 -36.52
N ASN A 6 -2.54 -38.23 -37.20
CA ASN A 6 -1.50 -39.04 -36.56
C ASN A 6 -0.21 -38.27 -36.25
N LEU A 7 0.01 -37.09 -36.86
CA LEU A 7 1.15 -36.21 -36.56
C LEU A 7 0.88 -35.28 -35.36
N PHE A 8 -0.38 -34.96 -35.09
CA PHE A 8 -0.75 -34.05 -33.99
C PHE A 8 -0.64 -34.69 -32.60
N LYS A 9 -0.83 -36.02 -32.49
CA LYS A 9 -0.75 -36.73 -31.21
C LYS A 9 0.64 -36.72 -30.56
N PRO A 10 1.75 -37.04 -31.27
CA PRO A 10 3.08 -36.94 -30.66
C PRO A 10 3.50 -35.49 -30.38
N LEU A 11 3.05 -34.52 -31.18
CA LEU A 11 3.35 -33.09 -30.97
C LEU A 11 2.65 -32.51 -29.73
N LEU A 12 1.42 -32.94 -29.44
CA LEU A 12 0.69 -32.57 -28.22
C LEU A 12 1.32 -33.17 -26.96
N ILE A 13 1.83 -34.39 -27.04
CA ILE A 13 2.51 -35.05 -25.93
C ILE A 13 3.87 -34.38 -25.67
N LEU A 14 4.60 -34.00 -26.72
CA LEU A 14 5.87 -33.27 -26.57
C LEU A 14 5.63 -31.86 -25.96
N GLY A 15 4.57 -31.17 -26.37
CA GLY A 15 4.18 -29.86 -25.82
C GLY A 15 3.77 -29.88 -24.33
N LEU A 16 3.33 -31.03 -23.81
CA LEU A 16 2.94 -31.22 -22.41
C LEU A 16 4.11 -31.60 -21.48
N ILE A 17 5.25 -32.05 -22.01
CA ILE A 17 6.43 -32.43 -21.22
C ILE A 17 7.42 -31.27 -21.06
N PHE A 18 7.42 -30.29 -21.97
CA PHE A 18 8.29 -29.11 -21.86
C PHE A 18 8.14 -28.25 -20.58
N PRO A 19 6.95 -28.08 -19.95
CA PRO A 19 6.87 -27.30 -18.72
C PRO A 19 7.47 -27.99 -17.47
N LEU A 20 7.81 -29.29 -17.53
CA LEU A 20 8.45 -30.00 -16.41
C LEU A 20 9.96 -29.78 -16.33
N ILE A 21 10.59 -29.22 -17.37
CA ILE A 21 12.05 -28.99 -17.44
C ILE A 21 12.46 -27.71 -16.66
N GLY A 22 11.50 -27.00 -16.04
CA GLY A 22 11.73 -25.75 -15.32
C GLY A 22 12.15 -25.87 -13.85
N GLN A 23 12.07 -27.05 -13.22
CA GLN A 23 12.55 -27.25 -11.84
C GLN A 23 13.97 -27.81 -11.84
N GLN A 24 14.96 -26.92 -12.00
CA GLN A 24 16.35 -27.27 -11.78
C GLN A 24 16.66 -27.17 -10.27
N GLY A 25 16.77 -28.33 -9.60
CA GLY A 25 17.27 -28.52 -8.23
C GLY A 25 16.23 -28.99 -7.20
N GLU A 26 16.63 -29.88 -6.29
CA GLU A 26 15.81 -30.34 -5.15
C GLU A 26 15.78 -29.29 -4.04
N VAL A 27 14.63 -29.03 -3.42
CA VAL A 27 14.52 -28.04 -2.33
C VAL A 27 15.10 -28.61 -1.06
N VAL A 28 16.09 -27.92 -0.47
CA VAL A 28 16.77 -28.35 0.75
C VAL A 28 16.25 -27.52 1.93
N PRO A 29 15.85 -28.17 3.05
CA PRO A 29 15.43 -27.44 4.25
C PRO A 29 16.62 -26.78 4.93
N LEU A 30 16.40 -25.60 5.51
CA LEU A 30 17.44 -24.82 6.18
C LEU A 30 17.75 -25.43 7.56
N THR A 31 16.74 -25.48 8.43
CA THR A 31 16.81 -26.12 9.76
C THR A 31 15.48 -26.79 10.08
N LYS A 32 15.42 -27.55 11.17
CA LYS A 32 14.16 -28.18 11.62
C LYS A 32 13.07 -27.16 11.98
N HIS A 33 13.45 -25.98 12.49
CA HIS A 33 12.52 -24.95 12.93
C HIS A 33 12.13 -23.95 11.82
N VAL A 34 13.00 -23.68 10.84
CA VAL A 34 12.65 -22.85 9.66
C VAL A 34 11.91 -23.68 8.60
N GLY A 35 12.33 -24.91 8.36
CA GLY A 35 11.79 -25.75 7.29
C GLY A 35 12.36 -25.40 5.90
N TYR A 36 11.51 -25.37 4.88
CA TYR A 36 11.90 -25.27 3.46
C TYR A 36 11.89 -23.84 2.90
N THR A 37 11.20 -22.92 3.56
CA THR A 37 11.06 -21.52 3.16
C THR A 37 11.47 -20.66 4.33
N LEU A 38 12.41 -19.75 4.09
CA LEU A 38 12.75 -18.71 5.05
C LEU A 38 11.80 -17.54 4.83
N ASP A 39 10.96 -17.22 5.81
CA ASP A 39 10.02 -16.11 5.73
C ASP A 39 10.65 -14.78 6.19
N ALA A 40 9.97 -13.66 5.96
CA ALA A 40 10.51 -12.33 6.27
C ALA A 40 10.72 -12.08 7.76
N GLU A 41 9.81 -12.57 8.62
CA GLU A 41 9.96 -12.53 10.08
C GLU A 41 11.20 -13.30 10.54
N GLU A 42 11.43 -14.47 9.95
CA GLU A 42 12.56 -15.34 10.28
C GLU A 42 13.87 -14.74 9.76
N ASN A 43 13.88 -14.18 8.55
CA ASN A 43 15.04 -13.47 8.03
C ASN A 43 15.42 -12.27 8.90
N GLN A 44 14.43 -11.54 9.43
CA GLN A 44 14.64 -10.42 10.34
C GLN A 44 15.21 -10.88 11.70
N TYR A 45 14.78 -12.04 12.19
CA TYR A 45 15.23 -12.59 13.47
C TYR A 45 16.61 -13.24 13.40
N TYR A 46 16.84 -14.06 12.36
CA TYR A 46 18.06 -14.85 12.17
C TYR A 46 19.14 -14.12 11.35
N GLU A 47 18.81 -12.96 10.78
CA GLU A 47 19.71 -12.14 9.96
C GLU A 47 20.45 -12.96 8.88
N VAL A 48 19.68 -13.74 8.10
CA VAL A 48 20.25 -14.58 7.03
C VAL A 48 20.67 -13.72 5.84
N PHE A 49 19.82 -12.77 5.45
CA PHE A 49 20.03 -11.85 4.33
C PHE A 49 19.86 -10.39 4.78
N PRO A 50 20.77 -9.85 5.63
CA PRO A 50 20.66 -8.48 6.12
C PRO A 50 20.90 -7.43 5.03
N ASP A 51 21.53 -7.83 3.92
CA ASP A 51 21.87 -6.95 2.81
C ASP A 51 20.74 -6.79 1.78
N ILE A 52 19.68 -7.59 1.88
CA ILE A 52 18.53 -7.54 0.97
C ILE A 52 17.41 -6.74 1.62
N SER A 53 17.21 -5.51 1.14
CA SER A 53 16.06 -4.70 1.55
C SER A 53 14.75 -5.28 1.02
N ASN A 54 13.67 -5.13 1.80
CA ASN A 54 12.32 -5.60 1.48
C ASN A 54 12.24 -7.11 1.17
N PHE A 55 12.98 -7.92 1.92
CA PHE A 55 12.98 -9.38 1.80
C PHE A 55 11.57 -9.97 1.97
N GLU A 56 11.15 -10.88 1.10
CA GLU A 56 9.86 -11.57 1.23
C GLU A 56 10.06 -13.00 1.70
N SER A 57 10.82 -13.78 0.94
CA SER A 57 11.08 -15.18 1.24
C SER A 57 12.34 -15.68 0.55
N ALA A 58 12.91 -16.79 1.03
CA ALA A 58 13.99 -17.47 0.34
C ALA A 58 13.81 -19.00 0.36
N GLN A 59 14.28 -19.64 -0.70
CA GLN A 59 14.30 -21.09 -0.87
C GLN A 59 15.68 -21.55 -1.36
N PHE A 60 16.14 -22.67 -0.82
CA PHE A 60 17.44 -23.25 -1.15
C PHE A 60 17.25 -24.48 -2.03
N PHE A 61 18.01 -24.56 -3.12
CA PHE A 61 17.94 -25.62 -4.11
C PHE A 61 19.30 -26.28 -4.26
N GLU A 62 19.38 -27.59 -4.09
CA GLU A 62 20.56 -28.36 -4.44
C GLU A 62 20.60 -28.56 -5.94
N ILE A 63 21.58 -27.94 -6.60
CA ILE A 63 21.77 -28.03 -8.05
C ILE A 63 22.70 -29.19 -8.37
N ASN A 64 23.74 -29.38 -7.57
CA ASN A 64 24.65 -30.52 -7.60
C ASN A 64 25.33 -30.71 -6.24
N ASN A 65 26.09 -31.81 -6.08
CA ASN A 65 26.73 -32.22 -4.82
C ASN A 65 27.61 -31.16 -4.14
N ASN A 66 27.97 -30.05 -4.80
CA ASN A 66 28.81 -29.01 -4.20
C ASN A 66 28.27 -27.58 -4.42
N ARG A 67 27.03 -27.45 -4.89
CA ARG A 67 26.43 -26.15 -5.19
C ARG A 67 24.96 -26.11 -4.80
N ILE A 68 24.68 -25.24 -3.84
CA ILE A 68 23.34 -24.85 -3.43
C ILE A 68 23.03 -23.49 -4.07
N GLU A 69 21.88 -23.35 -4.70
CA GLU A 69 21.37 -22.08 -5.21
C GLU A 69 20.22 -21.61 -4.32
N THR A 70 20.34 -20.42 -3.77
CA THR A 70 19.24 -19.78 -3.05
C THR A 70 18.51 -18.83 -3.99
N ARG A 71 17.20 -19.02 -4.13
CA ARG A 71 16.30 -18.07 -4.77
C ARG A 71 15.69 -17.19 -3.70
N ILE A 72 15.94 -15.89 -3.80
CA ILE A 72 15.53 -14.90 -2.81
C ILE A 72 14.51 -13.98 -3.45
N SER A 73 13.30 -14.00 -2.93
CA SER A 73 12.20 -13.12 -3.32
C SER A 73 12.24 -11.86 -2.47
N PHE A 74 12.13 -10.70 -3.11
CA PHE A 74 12.07 -9.40 -2.43
C PHE A 74 11.06 -8.48 -3.14
N VAL A 75 10.45 -7.59 -2.37
CA VAL A 75 9.42 -6.67 -2.88
C VAL A 75 10.06 -5.37 -3.33
N GLU A 76 9.96 -5.08 -4.63
CA GLU A 76 10.31 -3.78 -5.18
C GLU A 76 9.03 -3.06 -5.61
N TYR A 77 8.66 -2.02 -4.86
CA TYR A 77 7.39 -1.31 -4.97
C TYR A 77 6.18 -2.25 -4.74
N THR A 78 5.59 -2.78 -5.80
CA THR A 78 4.46 -3.74 -5.74
C THR A 78 4.76 -5.07 -6.40
N ARG A 79 5.96 -5.23 -6.95
CA ARG A 79 6.34 -6.43 -7.69
C ARG A 79 7.34 -7.23 -6.89
N ILE A 80 7.14 -8.54 -6.90
CA ILE A 80 8.11 -9.49 -6.37
C ILE A 80 9.19 -9.68 -7.43
N LYS A 81 10.44 -9.47 -7.05
CA LYS A 81 11.62 -9.79 -7.85
C LYS A 81 12.38 -10.93 -7.19
N VAL A 82 13.08 -11.70 -8.02
CA VAL A 82 13.86 -12.84 -7.56
C VAL A 82 15.34 -12.58 -7.85
N SER A 83 16.15 -12.66 -6.81
CA SER A 83 17.61 -12.74 -6.88
C SER A 83 18.07 -14.18 -6.67
N ARG A 84 19.24 -14.52 -7.20
CA ARG A 84 19.85 -15.85 -7.05
C ARG A 84 21.22 -15.69 -6.42
N ARG A 85 21.51 -16.49 -5.39
CA ARG A 85 22.84 -16.61 -4.79
C ARG A 85 23.30 -18.05 -4.86
N ALA A 86 24.59 -18.26 -5.07
CA ALA A 86 25.18 -19.58 -5.03
C ALA A 86 25.96 -19.72 -3.72
N TYR A 87 25.82 -20.87 -3.09
CA TYR A 87 26.53 -21.30 -1.90
C TYR A 87 27.26 -22.60 -2.21
N THR A 88 28.46 -22.75 -1.65
CA THR A 88 29.10 -24.05 -1.55
C THR A 88 28.40 -24.89 -0.48
N GLN A 89 28.55 -26.21 -0.55
CA GLN A 89 27.96 -27.10 0.46
C GLN A 89 28.48 -26.80 1.87
N LYS A 90 29.76 -26.44 1.99
CA LYS A 90 30.36 -26.04 3.27
C LYS A 90 29.71 -24.77 3.83
N GLU A 91 29.58 -23.71 3.02
CA GLU A 91 28.94 -22.46 3.46
C GLU A 91 27.49 -22.68 3.87
N PHE A 92 26.77 -23.57 3.17
CA PHE A 92 25.41 -23.94 3.54
C PHE A 92 25.36 -24.67 4.89
N ILE A 93 26.23 -25.66 5.11
CA ILE A 93 26.31 -26.38 6.39
C ILE A 93 26.68 -25.42 7.54
N ASP A 94 27.65 -24.54 7.32
CA ASP A 94 28.05 -23.53 8.32
C ASP A 94 26.85 -22.62 8.68
N LEU A 95 26.04 -22.23 7.68
CA LEU A 95 24.79 -21.50 7.90
C LEU A 95 23.78 -22.32 8.73
N GLN A 96 23.58 -23.60 8.42
CA GLN A 96 22.67 -24.48 9.17
C GLN A 96 23.12 -24.64 10.63
N ILE A 97 24.42 -24.83 10.88
CA ILE A 97 24.98 -24.96 12.23
C ILE A 97 24.72 -23.69 13.02
N ARG A 98 24.98 -22.52 12.43
CA ARG A 98 24.71 -21.22 13.07
C ARG A 98 23.24 -21.08 13.46
N LEU A 99 22.33 -21.39 12.55
CA LEU A 99 20.89 -21.24 12.80
C LEU A 99 20.38 -22.24 13.85
N ASN A 100 20.91 -23.47 13.88
CA ASN A 100 20.57 -24.46 14.90
C ASN A 100 21.04 -24.08 16.32
N GLN A 101 21.98 -23.14 16.47
CA GLN A 101 22.39 -22.60 17.77
C GLN A 101 21.46 -21.48 18.27
N MET A 102 20.66 -20.89 17.38
CA MET A 102 19.70 -19.85 17.73
C MET A 102 18.37 -20.48 18.17
N PRO A 103 17.65 -19.86 19.13
CA PRO A 103 16.37 -20.37 19.55
C PRO A 103 15.31 -20.22 18.44
N GLU A 104 14.29 -21.06 18.52
CA GLU A 104 13.13 -20.98 17.63
C GLU A 104 12.37 -19.67 17.86
N ILE A 105 11.91 -19.05 16.77
CA ILE A 105 11.14 -17.81 16.83
C ILE A 105 9.76 -18.06 17.48
N THR A 106 9.42 -17.28 18.50
CA THR A 106 8.09 -17.35 19.13
C THR A 106 7.07 -16.48 18.39
N GLU A 107 5.77 -16.75 18.57
CA GLU A 107 4.73 -15.93 17.93
C GLU A 107 4.76 -14.48 18.42
N GLU A 108 5.10 -14.23 19.69
CA GLU A 108 5.27 -12.87 20.23
C GLU A 108 6.36 -12.10 19.48
N ILE A 109 7.48 -12.77 19.18
CA ILE A 109 8.58 -12.20 18.40
C ILE A 109 8.14 -11.97 16.96
N ARG A 110 7.43 -12.92 16.33
CA ARG A 110 6.85 -12.75 14.98
C ARG A 110 5.95 -11.52 14.92
N GLU A 111 5.04 -11.36 15.88
CA GLU A 111 4.14 -10.21 15.97
C GLU A 111 4.90 -8.88 16.13
N SER A 112 6.01 -8.88 16.86
CA SER A 112 6.86 -7.70 17.02
C SER A 112 7.45 -7.24 15.68
N PHE A 113 7.82 -8.18 14.80
CA PHE A 113 8.39 -7.88 13.48
C PHE A 113 7.35 -7.50 12.44
N ARG A 114 6.12 -8.02 12.53
CA ARG A 114 5.03 -7.72 11.56
C ARG A 114 4.83 -6.22 11.32
N LYS A 115 5.03 -5.38 12.34
CA LYS A 115 4.90 -3.91 12.20
C LYS A 115 5.92 -3.32 11.23
N ASN A 116 7.13 -3.86 11.19
CA ASN A 116 8.22 -3.37 10.34
C ASN A 116 8.17 -3.94 8.91
N LEU A 117 7.36 -4.99 8.68
CA LEU A 117 7.19 -5.67 7.39
C LEU A 117 6.07 -5.05 6.52
N THR A 118 5.76 -3.78 6.73
CA THR A 118 4.65 -3.10 6.02
C THR A 118 4.83 -3.09 4.50
N TYR A 119 6.07 -3.17 4.01
CA TYR A 119 6.39 -3.22 2.58
C TYR A 119 5.78 -4.43 1.87
N LEU A 120 5.58 -5.56 2.55
CA LEU A 120 4.93 -6.75 2.00
C LEU A 120 3.48 -6.45 1.58
N ARG A 121 2.84 -5.51 2.29
CA ARG A 121 1.43 -5.11 2.08
C ARG A 121 1.29 -3.85 1.23
N THR A 122 2.35 -3.38 0.58
CA THR A 122 2.34 -2.15 -0.23
C THR A 122 1.18 -2.10 -1.21
N LYS A 123 0.97 -3.20 -1.96
CA LYS A 123 -0.11 -3.28 -2.96
C LYS A 123 -1.49 -3.15 -2.31
N GLU A 124 -1.73 -3.92 -1.26
CA GLU A 124 -2.99 -3.94 -0.51
C GLU A 124 -3.28 -2.56 0.09
N ILE A 125 -2.28 -1.91 0.70
CA ILE A 125 -2.41 -0.59 1.29
C ILE A 125 -2.84 0.44 0.25
N LEU A 126 -2.18 0.46 -0.91
CA LEU A 126 -2.48 1.42 -1.97
C LEU A 126 -3.84 1.18 -2.64
N GLU A 127 -4.25 -0.07 -2.79
CA GLU A 127 -5.57 -0.44 -3.30
C GLU A 127 -6.70 -0.05 -2.34
N ASN A 128 -6.43 -0.08 -1.03
CA ASN A 128 -7.40 0.23 0.02
C ASN A 128 -7.45 1.71 0.43
N ILE A 129 -6.65 2.59 -0.17
CA ILE A 129 -6.76 4.04 0.10
C ILE A 129 -8.10 4.55 -0.43
N GLN A 130 -8.90 5.17 0.43
CA GLN A 130 -10.19 5.74 0.06
C GLN A 130 -10.03 6.77 -1.07
N THR A 131 -10.75 6.54 -2.17
CA THR A 131 -10.85 7.47 -3.30
C THR A 131 -11.62 8.73 -2.92
N GLY A 132 -11.35 9.85 -3.57
CA GLY A 132 -11.92 11.16 -3.25
C GLY A 132 -11.19 11.91 -2.13
N GLN A 133 -10.18 11.31 -1.50
CA GLN A 133 -9.40 11.96 -0.47
C GLN A 133 -8.23 12.77 -1.04
N TYR A 134 -7.92 13.91 -0.41
CA TYR A 134 -6.67 14.63 -0.67
C TYR A 134 -5.46 13.86 -0.13
N VAL A 135 -4.49 13.61 -1.01
CA VAL A 135 -3.23 12.90 -0.71
C VAL A 135 -2.02 13.69 -1.22
N SER A 136 -0.86 13.43 -0.64
CA SER A 136 0.41 14.01 -1.10
C SER A 136 1.41 12.92 -1.39
N VAL A 137 1.91 12.91 -2.62
CA VAL A 137 2.89 11.93 -3.11
C VAL A 137 4.23 12.62 -3.30
N LYS A 138 5.28 12.08 -2.69
CA LYS A 138 6.66 12.45 -2.93
C LYS A 138 7.18 11.61 -4.10
N HIS A 139 7.64 12.27 -5.15
CA HIS A 139 8.27 11.60 -6.28
C HIS A 139 9.75 11.35 -5.98
N LEU A 140 10.37 10.34 -6.60
CA LEU A 140 11.80 10.02 -6.44
C LEU A 140 12.77 11.17 -6.74
N ASN A 141 12.32 12.22 -7.43
CA ASN A 141 13.12 13.41 -7.71
C ASN A 141 12.99 14.48 -6.60
N GLY A 142 12.41 14.11 -5.45
CA GLY A 142 12.14 14.99 -4.31
C GLY A 142 10.92 15.90 -4.46
N LYS A 143 10.28 15.97 -5.64
CA LYS A 143 9.13 16.86 -5.85
C LYS A 143 7.85 16.28 -5.27
N TRP A 144 7.06 17.15 -4.65
CA TRP A 144 5.74 16.79 -4.14
C TRP A 144 4.65 17.04 -5.18
N VAL A 145 3.78 16.04 -5.33
CA VAL A 145 2.51 16.18 -6.06
C VAL A 145 1.39 16.05 -5.05
N ARG A 146 0.48 17.02 -5.02
CA ARG A 146 -0.65 17.05 -4.12
C ARG A 146 -1.94 17.15 -4.92
N GLY A 147 -2.96 16.41 -4.52
CA GLY A 147 -4.22 16.37 -5.23
C GLY A 147 -5.18 15.34 -4.63
N THR A 148 -6.37 15.28 -5.19
CA THR A 148 -7.40 14.32 -4.80
C THR A 148 -7.15 12.99 -5.49
N LEU A 149 -7.09 11.89 -4.72
CA LEU A 149 -6.94 10.54 -5.24
C LEU A 149 -8.22 10.13 -5.97
N LEU A 150 -8.13 9.89 -7.27
CA LEU A 150 -9.26 9.37 -8.05
C LEU A 150 -9.31 7.85 -7.99
N SER A 151 -8.17 7.21 -8.25
CA SER A 151 -8.04 5.75 -8.22
C SER A 151 -6.59 5.30 -8.25
N TYR A 152 -6.34 4.06 -7.84
CA TYR A 152 -5.12 3.32 -8.11
C TYR A 152 -5.42 2.19 -9.10
N GLN A 153 -4.86 2.25 -10.31
CA GLN A 153 -5.07 1.25 -11.36
C GLN A 153 -3.80 1.04 -12.17
N LYS A 154 -3.53 -0.21 -12.57
CA LYS A 154 -2.37 -0.57 -13.41
C LYS A 154 -1.04 -0.02 -12.87
N GLU A 155 -0.83 -0.10 -11.56
CA GLU A 155 0.36 0.41 -10.85
C GLU A 155 0.58 1.92 -11.00
N ARG A 156 -0.49 2.67 -11.23
CA ARG A 156 -0.48 4.13 -11.37
C ARG A 156 -1.51 4.75 -10.44
N LEU A 157 -1.12 5.79 -9.73
CA LEU A 157 -2.03 6.67 -9.02
C LEU A 157 -2.54 7.76 -9.95
N LEU A 158 -3.87 7.92 -9.99
CA LEU A 158 -4.53 9.04 -10.66
C LEU A 158 -4.86 10.11 -9.63
N LEU A 159 -4.27 11.29 -9.78
CA LEU A 159 -4.44 12.42 -8.88
C LEU A 159 -5.04 13.61 -9.61
N GLN A 160 -6.18 14.09 -9.14
CA GLN A 160 -6.75 15.35 -9.60
C GLN A 160 -6.02 16.51 -8.91
N THR A 161 -5.25 17.25 -9.68
CA THR A 161 -4.67 18.54 -9.27
C THR A 161 -5.58 19.68 -9.73
N PRO A 162 -5.38 20.93 -9.26
CA PRO A 162 -6.23 22.06 -9.66
C PRO A 162 -6.32 22.29 -11.17
N PHE A 163 -5.28 21.90 -11.93
CA PHE A 163 -5.17 22.19 -13.37
C PHE A 163 -5.34 20.95 -14.26
N ALA A 164 -5.06 19.75 -13.75
CA ALA A 164 -5.04 18.53 -14.56
C ALA A 164 -5.13 17.25 -13.71
N ILE A 165 -5.52 16.16 -14.36
CA ILE A 165 -5.36 14.81 -13.82
C ILE A 165 -3.94 14.35 -14.09
N LYS A 166 -3.18 14.10 -13.03
CA LYS A 166 -1.80 13.64 -13.09
C LYS A 166 -1.73 12.15 -12.79
N GLN A 167 -1.08 11.40 -13.68
CA GLN A 167 -0.82 9.97 -13.49
C GLN A 167 0.60 9.78 -12.98
N ILE A 168 0.76 9.12 -11.83
CA ILE A 168 2.07 8.84 -11.24
C ILE A 168 2.27 7.32 -11.18
N PRO A 169 3.25 6.76 -11.91
CA PRO A 169 3.59 5.36 -11.77
C PRO A 169 4.26 5.11 -10.41
N ILE A 170 3.95 3.98 -9.78
CA ILE A 170 4.45 3.65 -8.46
C ILE A 170 5.98 3.59 -8.37
N SER A 171 6.62 3.16 -9.46
CA SER A 171 8.08 3.08 -9.57
C SER A 171 8.77 4.46 -9.53
N LYS A 172 8.01 5.55 -9.63
CA LYS A 172 8.52 6.93 -9.51
C LYS A 172 8.13 7.58 -8.19
N MET A 173 7.51 6.85 -7.29
CA MET A 173 7.09 7.34 -6.00
C MET A 173 8.08 6.92 -4.92
N GLU A 174 8.28 7.80 -3.96
CA GLU A 174 9.14 7.58 -2.81
C GLU A 174 8.29 7.40 -1.54
N ARG A 175 7.24 8.23 -1.40
CA ARG A 175 6.35 8.25 -0.25
C ARG A 175 4.96 8.71 -0.65
N ILE A 176 3.95 8.20 0.03
CA ILE A 176 2.59 8.73 -0.02
C ILE A 176 2.12 9.07 1.40
N ASN A 177 1.47 10.23 1.53
CA ASN A 177 0.75 10.57 2.75
C ASN A 177 -0.75 10.57 2.43
N TYR A 178 -1.49 9.80 3.21
CA TYR A 178 -2.94 9.66 3.11
C TYR A 178 -3.53 9.60 4.52
N ARG A 179 -4.81 9.26 4.64
CA ARG A 179 -5.47 9.07 5.94
C ARG A 179 -6.20 7.75 5.87
N GLU A 180 -5.95 6.87 6.82
CA GLU A 180 -6.62 5.56 6.86
C GLU A 180 -8.08 5.68 7.28
N LYS A 181 -8.35 6.58 8.23
CA LYS A 181 -9.68 6.82 8.78
C LYS A 181 -9.91 8.31 8.94
N ILE A 182 -11.03 8.79 8.40
CA ILE A 182 -11.53 10.12 8.68
C ILE A 182 -12.28 10.04 10.01
N ILE A 183 -11.87 10.86 10.98
CA ILE A 183 -12.52 10.92 12.29
C ILE A 183 -13.94 11.42 12.07
N GLN A 184 -14.94 10.71 12.57
CA GLN A 184 -16.31 11.19 12.59
C GLN A 184 -16.71 11.54 14.02
N ARG A 185 -17.20 12.75 14.22
CA ARG A 185 -17.76 13.22 15.49
C ARG A 185 -19.20 13.64 15.26
N PRO A 186 -20.17 12.72 15.35
CA PRO A 186 -21.56 13.01 15.01
C PRO A 186 -22.17 14.09 15.92
N GLU A 187 -21.73 14.19 17.17
CA GLU A 187 -22.14 15.24 18.12
C GLU A 187 -21.87 16.65 17.59
N LEU A 188 -20.72 16.86 16.96
CA LEU A 188 -20.35 18.16 16.39
C LEU A 188 -21.19 18.50 15.14
N LYS A 189 -21.71 17.49 14.44
CA LYS A 189 -22.45 17.68 13.18
C LYS A 189 -23.63 18.64 13.37
N MET A 190 -24.40 18.46 14.44
CA MET A 190 -25.55 19.32 14.74
C MET A 190 -25.12 20.76 15.04
N HIS A 191 -23.99 20.93 15.74
CA HIS A 191 -23.46 22.26 16.05
C HIS A 191 -23.00 23.01 14.80
N PHE A 192 -22.28 22.35 13.89
CA PHE A 192 -21.87 22.95 12.62
C PHE A 192 -23.09 23.35 11.77
N TYR A 193 -24.10 22.50 11.70
CA TYR A 193 -25.30 22.73 10.88
C TYR A 193 -26.13 23.88 11.45
N GLY A 194 -26.40 23.84 12.77
CA GLY A 194 -27.18 24.87 13.46
C GLY A 194 -26.49 26.23 13.41
N LEU A 195 -25.18 26.29 13.69
CA LEU A 195 -24.42 27.54 13.64
C LEU A 195 -24.38 28.11 12.22
N ALA A 196 -24.14 27.29 11.20
CA ALA A 196 -24.12 27.76 9.82
C ALA A 196 -25.49 28.23 9.34
N ALA A 197 -26.58 27.58 9.75
CA ALA A 197 -27.95 28.02 9.46
C ALA A 197 -28.27 29.39 10.09
N VAL A 198 -27.89 29.60 11.35
CA VAL A 198 -28.07 30.89 12.05
C VAL A 198 -27.25 31.99 11.37
N LEU A 199 -26.00 31.70 10.97
CA LEU A 199 -25.18 32.63 10.22
C LEU A 199 -25.80 32.96 8.85
N GLY A 200 -26.27 31.96 8.11
CA GLY A 200 -26.96 32.15 6.83
C GLY A 200 -28.23 33.00 6.94
N PHE A 201 -29.02 32.76 7.99
CA PHE A 201 -30.18 33.59 8.33
C PHE A 201 -29.76 35.04 8.64
N GLY A 202 -28.73 35.23 9.47
CA GLY A 202 -28.22 36.56 9.83
C GLY A 202 -27.64 37.35 8.65
N LEU A 203 -26.95 36.67 7.73
CA LEU A 203 -26.45 37.27 6.49
C LEU A 203 -27.61 37.78 5.62
N MET A 204 -28.66 36.99 5.47
CA MET A 204 -29.84 37.39 4.69
C MET A 204 -30.69 38.44 5.39
N GLU A 205 -30.71 38.47 6.72
CA GLU A 205 -31.30 39.57 7.48
C GLU A 205 -30.54 40.89 7.24
N SER A 206 -29.21 40.84 7.24
CA SER A 206 -28.39 42.01 6.90
C SER A 206 -28.62 42.47 5.45
N TRP A 207 -28.75 41.53 4.52
CA TRP A 207 -29.09 41.81 3.13
C TRP A 207 -30.47 42.46 2.97
N ASN A 208 -31.48 41.93 3.67
CA ASN A 208 -32.84 42.46 3.67
C ASN A 208 -32.89 43.90 4.22
N ARG A 209 -32.11 44.21 5.26
CA ARG A 209 -32.02 45.59 5.80
C ARG A 209 -31.48 46.58 4.76
N LYS A 210 -30.57 46.15 3.88
CA LYS A 210 -30.02 46.99 2.81
C LYS A 210 -30.97 47.14 1.62
N THR A 211 -31.66 46.06 1.24
CA THR A 211 -32.50 46.03 0.02
C THR A 211 -33.96 46.41 0.26
N GLN A 212 -34.42 46.40 1.52
CA GLN A 212 -35.78 46.72 1.96
C GLN A 212 -36.90 46.04 1.13
N PRO A 213 -36.86 44.71 0.92
CA PRO A 213 -37.89 44.02 0.15
C PRO A 213 -39.19 43.89 0.95
N ALA A 214 -40.30 43.54 0.28
CA ALA A 214 -41.60 43.31 0.92
C ALA A 214 -41.55 42.17 1.97
N TRP A 215 -42.45 42.19 2.96
CA TRP A 215 -42.42 41.28 4.12
C TRP A 215 -42.33 39.79 3.77
N GLY A 216 -43.12 39.32 2.80
CA GLY A 216 -43.05 37.92 2.35
C GLY A 216 -41.69 37.55 1.74
N GLN A 217 -41.10 38.47 0.97
CA GLN A 217 -39.78 38.29 0.36
C GLN A 217 -38.65 38.33 1.41
N GLN A 218 -38.81 39.13 2.48
CA GLN A 218 -37.85 39.14 3.58
C GLN A 218 -37.74 37.76 4.23
N TRP A 219 -38.88 37.13 4.53
CA TRP A 219 -38.91 35.78 5.09
C TRP A 219 -38.39 34.74 4.11
N HIS A 220 -38.75 34.83 2.83
CA HIS A 220 -38.19 33.96 1.80
C HIS A 220 -36.66 34.01 1.78
N ASN A 221 -36.06 35.21 1.75
CA ASN A 221 -34.61 35.40 1.74
C ASN A 221 -33.96 34.84 3.02
N ARG A 222 -34.56 35.05 4.20
CA ARG A 222 -34.07 34.50 5.48
C ARG A 222 -34.02 32.97 5.47
N PHE A 223 -35.10 32.31 5.04
CA PHE A 223 -35.15 30.85 4.95
C PHE A 223 -34.19 30.30 3.90
N LEU A 224 -34.09 30.97 2.75
CA LEU A 224 -33.12 30.64 1.71
C LEU A 224 -31.69 30.74 2.25
N GLY A 225 -31.38 31.78 3.02
CA GLY A 225 -30.10 31.92 3.74
C GLY A 225 -29.84 30.80 4.74
N ALA A 226 -30.84 30.43 5.54
CA ALA A 226 -30.73 29.31 6.48
C ALA A 226 -30.47 27.98 5.76
N ILE A 227 -31.16 27.72 4.64
CA ILE A 227 -30.96 26.51 3.81
C ILE A 227 -29.54 26.49 3.22
N PHE A 228 -29.08 27.58 2.62
CA PHE A 228 -27.69 27.67 2.15
C PHE A 228 -26.68 27.52 3.28
N GLY A 229 -27.00 28.06 4.46
CA GLY A 229 -26.22 27.87 5.68
C GLY A 229 -26.12 26.40 6.09
N LEU A 230 -27.22 25.64 6.05
CA LEU A 230 -27.21 24.20 6.33
C LEU A 230 -26.32 23.43 5.34
N ILE A 231 -26.44 23.72 4.03
CA ILE A 231 -25.63 23.08 2.99
C ILE A 231 -24.14 23.39 3.20
N ALA A 232 -23.80 24.66 3.41
CA ALA A 232 -22.43 25.06 3.71
C ALA A 232 -21.91 24.45 5.02
N GLY A 233 -22.75 24.36 6.05
CA GLY A 233 -22.42 23.74 7.32
C GLY A 233 -22.08 22.26 7.21
N ALA A 234 -22.72 21.54 6.28
CA ALA A 234 -22.38 20.16 5.96
C ALA A 234 -20.95 20.04 5.41
N GLU A 235 -20.62 20.86 4.41
CA GLU A 235 -19.29 20.86 3.79
C GLU A 235 -18.18 21.29 4.78
N VAL A 236 -18.46 22.29 5.61
CA VAL A 236 -17.51 22.77 6.63
C VAL A 236 -17.27 21.69 7.70
N TYR A 237 -18.30 20.96 8.11
CA TYR A 237 -18.16 19.83 9.03
C TYR A 237 -17.26 18.75 8.43
N ASP A 238 -17.56 18.29 7.21
CA ASP A 238 -16.79 17.23 6.54
C ASP A 238 -15.33 17.64 6.32
N THR A 239 -15.12 18.88 5.88
CA THR A 239 -13.78 19.46 5.74
C THR A 239 -13.04 19.52 7.08
N SER A 240 -13.71 19.93 8.16
CA SER A 240 -13.10 19.99 9.49
C SER A 240 -12.69 18.60 9.98
N MET A 241 -13.53 17.58 9.76
CA MET A 241 -13.23 16.19 10.10
C MET A 241 -12.02 15.65 9.31
N ILE A 242 -11.90 16.02 8.03
CA ILE A 242 -10.73 15.69 7.19
C ILE A 242 -9.47 16.41 7.69
N LEU A 243 -9.55 17.66 8.13
CA LEU A 243 -8.39 18.40 8.63
C LEU A 243 -7.91 17.88 9.98
N LEU A 244 -8.83 17.52 10.87
CA LEU A 244 -8.52 17.00 12.21
C LEU A 244 -8.05 15.54 12.20
N SER A 245 -8.32 14.78 11.13
CA SER A 245 -7.89 13.39 11.03
C SER A 245 -6.39 13.26 10.79
N LYS A 246 -5.78 12.29 11.51
CA LYS A 246 -4.35 12.02 11.47
C LYS A 246 -3.91 11.58 10.07
N LYS A 247 -2.82 12.17 9.58
CA LYS A 247 -2.17 11.75 8.34
C LYS A 247 -1.28 10.55 8.63
N THR A 248 -1.46 9.50 7.85
CA THR A 248 -0.58 8.33 7.78
C THR A 248 0.46 8.57 6.69
N GLN A 249 1.71 8.21 6.97
CA GLN A 249 2.81 8.26 6.00
C GLN A 249 3.19 6.83 5.64
N PHE A 250 3.38 6.58 4.34
CA PHE A 250 3.77 5.28 3.86
C PHE A 250 4.92 5.42 2.85
N GLY A 251 6.07 4.87 3.21
CA GLY A 251 7.27 4.83 2.37
C GLY A 251 7.18 3.69 1.37
N LEU A 252 7.57 3.95 0.12
CA LEU A 252 7.61 2.95 -0.95
C LEU A 252 9.03 2.45 -1.22
N THR A 253 10.02 3.18 -0.72
CA THR A 253 11.44 2.81 -0.77
C THR A 253 11.92 2.39 0.61
N PRO A 254 12.88 1.44 0.71
CA PRO A 254 13.45 1.02 2.00
C PRO A 254 13.96 2.21 2.82
N ALA A 255 14.70 3.12 2.16
CA ALA A 255 15.28 4.29 2.81
C ALA A 255 14.26 5.27 3.41
N GLU A 256 13.04 5.36 2.87
CA GLU A 256 11.98 6.16 3.49
C GLU A 256 11.18 5.36 4.53
N LEU A 257 11.02 4.05 4.37
CA LEU A 257 10.42 3.19 5.40
C LEU A 257 11.23 3.24 6.69
N ASP A 258 12.56 3.14 6.60
CA ASP A 258 13.46 3.25 7.75
C ASP A 258 13.38 4.62 8.43
N LYS A 259 13.19 5.70 7.66
CA LYS A 259 13.01 7.05 8.22
C LYS A 259 11.67 7.23 8.93
N ILE A 260 10.63 6.52 8.49
CA ILE A 260 9.29 6.61 9.08
C ILE A 260 9.20 5.76 10.35
N ASN A 261 9.90 4.63 10.40
CA ASN A 261 9.87 3.68 11.51
C ASN A 261 10.84 4.03 12.66
N ARG A 262 11.67 5.06 12.50
CA ARG A 262 12.65 5.53 13.49
C ARG A 262 12.13 6.72 14.30
#